data_AF-A0A6G1RB31-F1
#
_entry.id   AF-A0A6G1RB31-F1
#
_cell.length_a   1.000
_cell.length_b   1.000
_cell.length_c   1.000
_cell.angle_alpha   90.00
_cell.angle_beta   90.00
_cell.angle_gamma   90.00
#
_symmetry.space_group_name_H-M   'P 1'
#
loop_
_entity.id
_entity.type
_entity.pdbx_description
1 polymer ?
#
loop_
_entity_poly.entity_id
_entity_poly.type
_entity_poly.pdbx_seq_one_letter_code
_entity_poly.pdbx_strand_id
1 'polypeptide(L)'
;EDLEWFHIGCDEVYYLGEGEESKQWLPQQGNTPEKLWLSHVKAVASCVSLSYPAVTPIVWDDMLRGISEETLAESGVPQLVQPMIWDYAADLDVEGKVHLIEKYRRCGFSKVWFASAFKGATGVNQSLTLIGHHLQNHLQWLRVASSSPADVLQGIALTGWQR
;
A
#
# COMPACT_ATOMS: atom_id res chain seq x y z
N GLU A 1 21.20 -6.43 14.62
CA GLU A 1 20.53 -6.65 13.33
C GLU A 1 20.30 -5.30 12.72
N ASP A 2 20.62 -5.15 11.43
CA ASP A 2 20.42 -3.91 10.69
C ASP A 2 18.98 -3.88 10.14
N LEU A 3 18.38 -2.71 10.08
CA LEU A 3 17.01 -2.52 9.59
C LEU A 3 16.95 -2.72 8.07
N GLU A 4 16.10 -3.63 7.59
CA GLU A 4 15.94 -3.91 6.14
C GLU A 4 14.74 -3.19 5.51
N TRP A 5 13.69 -2.91 6.28
CA TRP A 5 12.47 -2.25 5.78
C TRP A 5 11.99 -1.14 6.69
N PHE A 6 11.42 -0.09 6.10
CA PHE A 6 10.83 1.01 6.84
C PHE A 6 9.52 1.47 6.20
N HIS A 7 8.42 1.42 6.95
CA HIS A 7 7.10 1.80 6.45
C HIS A 7 6.90 3.31 6.55
N ILE A 8 6.70 4.00 5.42
CA ILE A 8 6.58 5.47 5.36
C ILE A 8 5.12 5.97 5.35
N GLY A 9 4.14 5.07 5.30
CA GLY A 9 2.71 5.39 5.39
C GLY A 9 2.11 5.72 4.02
N CYS A 10 1.62 6.95 3.86
CA CYS A 10 0.99 7.50 2.65
C CYS A 10 -0.43 6.97 2.34
N ASP A 11 -1.16 6.48 3.35
CA ASP A 11 -2.56 6.06 3.27
C ASP A 11 -3.56 7.21 3.41
N GLU A 12 -4.78 7.00 2.92
CA GLU A 12 -5.99 7.77 3.26
C GLU A 12 -5.85 9.30 3.09
N VAL A 13 -5.13 9.75 2.04
CA VAL A 13 -4.91 11.18 1.76
C VAL A 13 -6.15 11.81 1.09
N TYR A 14 -7.26 11.91 1.83
CA TYR A 14 -8.58 12.29 1.31
C TYR A 14 -8.65 13.69 0.68
N TYR A 15 -7.81 14.61 1.12
CA TYR A 15 -7.77 16.00 0.63
C TYR A 15 -6.54 16.28 -0.24
N LEU A 16 -6.00 15.24 -0.89
CA LEU A 16 -4.90 15.37 -1.84
C LEU A 16 -5.25 16.38 -2.93
N GLY A 17 -4.41 17.40 -3.12
CA GLY A 17 -4.64 18.43 -4.12
C GLY A 17 -5.37 19.67 -3.61
N GLU A 18 -5.87 19.67 -2.38
CA GLU A 18 -6.65 20.79 -1.84
C GLU A 18 -5.83 21.93 -1.22
N GLY A 19 -4.51 21.74 -1.07
CA GLY A 19 -3.58 22.77 -0.61
C GLY A 19 -3.38 23.89 -1.65
N GLU A 20 -2.95 25.07 -1.19
CA GLU A 20 -2.78 26.24 -2.06
C GLU A 20 -1.79 25.98 -3.22
N GLU A 21 -0.63 25.40 -2.91
CA GLU A 21 0.38 25.07 -3.93
C GLU A 21 -0.13 24.00 -4.91
N SER A 22 -0.82 22.98 -4.39
CA SER A 22 -1.37 21.90 -5.22
C SER A 22 -2.47 22.41 -6.15
N LYS A 23 -3.32 23.34 -5.67
CA LYS A 23 -4.36 24.02 -6.48
C LYS A 23 -3.78 24.87 -7.60
N GLN A 24 -2.58 25.42 -7.44
CA GLN A 24 -1.88 26.15 -8.50
C GLN A 24 -1.16 25.20 -9.48
N TRP A 25 -0.72 24.04 -9.01
CA TRP A 25 0.01 23.05 -9.79
C TRP A 25 -0.89 22.17 -10.67
N LEU A 26 -2.03 21.71 -10.13
CA LEU A 26 -2.94 20.79 -10.82
C LEU A 26 -3.53 21.29 -12.16
N PRO A 27 -3.84 22.59 -12.35
CA PRO A 27 -4.37 23.09 -13.62
C PRO A 27 -3.35 23.08 -14.78
N GLN A 28 -2.06 22.85 -14.51
CA GLN A 28 -1.03 22.81 -15.54
C GLN A 28 -1.14 21.52 -16.38
N GLN A 29 -0.75 21.58 -17.65
CA GLN A 29 -0.99 20.49 -18.60
C GLN A 29 -0.33 19.17 -18.15
N GLY A 30 -1.16 18.13 -18.02
CA GLY A 30 -0.70 16.77 -17.73
C GLY A 30 -0.49 16.44 -16.25
N ASN A 31 -0.75 17.39 -15.34
CA ASN A 31 -0.73 17.16 -13.90
C ASN A 31 -2.05 16.54 -13.43
N THR A 32 -1.94 15.59 -12.50
CA THR A 32 -3.09 14.92 -11.90
C THR A 32 -2.82 14.68 -10.41
N PRO A 33 -3.84 14.48 -9.57
CA PRO A 33 -3.66 14.11 -8.17
C PRO A 33 -2.79 12.85 -8.01
N GLU A 34 -2.95 11.85 -8.89
CA GLU A 34 -2.14 10.62 -8.86
C GLU A 34 -0.65 10.94 -9.05
N LYS A 35 -0.31 11.80 -10.03
CA LYS A 35 1.07 12.25 -10.25
C LYS A 35 1.61 13.07 -9.08
N LEU A 36 0.76 13.86 -8.42
CA LEU A 36 1.14 14.60 -7.21
C LEU A 36 1.54 13.64 -6.08
N TRP A 37 0.72 12.63 -5.79
CA TRP A 37 1.00 11.64 -4.77
C TRP A 37 2.24 10.81 -5.11
N LEU A 38 2.39 10.36 -6.36
CA LEU A 38 3.56 9.61 -6.83
C LEU A 38 4.84 10.42 -6.73
N SER A 39 4.80 11.72 -7.06
CA SER A 39 5.92 12.64 -6.91
C SER A 39 6.36 12.76 -5.44
N HIS A 40 5.39 12.89 -4.52
CA HIS A 40 5.65 12.93 -3.09
C HIS A 40 6.31 11.63 -2.59
N VAL A 41 5.72 10.48 -2.90
CA VAL A 41 6.27 9.17 -2.50
C VAL A 41 7.66 8.97 -3.05
N LYS A 42 7.89 9.30 -4.34
CA LYS A 42 9.21 9.23 -4.96
C LYS A 42 10.24 10.08 -4.22
N ALA A 43 9.89 11.33 -3.87
CA ALA A 43 10.79 12.23 -3.16
C ALA A 43 11.18 11.68 -1.78
N VAL A 44 10.19 11.21 -1.00
CA VAL A 44 10.42 10.64 0.34
C VAL A 44 11.22 9.34 0.25
N ALA A 45 10.83 8.42 -0.63
CA ALA A 45 11.51 7.13 -0.81
C ALA A 45 12.96 7.31 -1.31
N SER A 46 13.20 8.30 -2.18
CA SER A 46 14.56 8.65 -2.62
C SER A 46 15.41 9.17 -1.46
N CYS A 47 14.84 10.00 -0.58
CA CYS A 47 15.53 10.49 0.62
C CYS A 47 15.93 9.34 1.56
N VAL A 48 15.03 8.39 1.79
CA VAL A 48 15.31 7.17 2.58
C VAL A 48 16.41 6.36 1.92
N SER A 49 16.32 6.10 0.61
CA SER A 49 17.29 5.28 -0.13
C SER A 49 18.68 5.92 -0.18
N LEU A 50 18.76 7.25 -0.26
CA LEU A 50 20.02 8.00 -0.23
C LEU A 50 20.67 7.97 1.16
N SER A 51 19.86 8.09 2.22
CA SER A 51 20.35 8.14 3.59
C SER A 51 20.66 6.74 4.16
N TYR A 52 19.90 5.74 3.72
CA TYR A 52 19.93 4.36 4.20
C TYR A 52 19.79 3.39 3.02
N PRO A 53 20.86 3.17 2.23
CA PRO A 53 20.78 2.38 0.99
C PRO A 53 20.38 0.91 1.16
N ALA A 54 20.49 0.37 2.38
CA ALA A 54 20.07 -1.00 2.71
C ALA A 54 18.59 -1.11 3.11
N VAL A 55 17.92 0.02 3.35
CA VAL A 55 16.51 0.04 3.80
C VAL A 55 15.60 0.17 2.59
N THR A 56 14.66 -0.76 2.44
CA THR A 56 13.60 -0.68 1.44
C THR A 56 12.34 -0.02 2.04
N PRO A 57 11.89 1.13 1.50
CA PRO A 57 10.65 1.76 1.93
C PRO A 57 9.42 0.91 1.61
N ILE A 58 8.45 0.91 2.53
CA ILE A 58 7.12 0.30 2.34
C ILE A 58 6.05 1.40 2.39
N VAL A 59 5.07 1.33 1.50
CA VAL A 59 3.92 2.26 1.46
C VAL A 59 2.61 1.49 1.53
N TRP A 60 1.57 2.11 2.09
CA TRP A 60 0.22 1.58 1.95
C TRP A 60 -0.25 1.65 0.50
N ASP A 61 -1.02 0.66 0.06
CA ASP A 61 -1.36 0.49 -1.36
C ASP A 61 -2.62 1.23 -1.82
N ASP A 62 -3.47 1.72 -0.90
CA ASP A 62 -4.82 2.19 -1.20
C ASP A 62 -4.83 3.30 -2.27
N MET A 63 -3.89 4.24 -2.16
CA MET A 63 -3.73 5.32 -3.14
C MET A 63 -3.21 4.84 -4.50
N LEU A 64 -2.57 3.66 -4.60
CA LEU A 64 -2.07 3.07 -5.84
C LEU A 64 -3.16 2.33 -6.64
N ARG A 65 -4.23 1.89 -5.99
CA ARG A 65 -5.23 0.99 -6.59
C ARG A 65 -5.89 1.58 -7.84
N GLY A 66 -6.23 2.87 -7.79
CA GLY A 66 -6.90 3.59 -8.88
C GLY A 66 -5.98 4.10 -10.00
N ILE A 67 -4.67 4.10 -9.79
CA ILE A 67 -3.70 4.65 -10.75
C ILE A 67 -3.53 3.69 -11.94
N SER A 68 -3.45 4.21 -13.18
CA SER A 68 -3.22 3.36 -14.37
C SER A 68 -1.85 2.67 -14.32
N GLU A 69 -1.74 1.49 -14.96
CA GLU A 69 -0.48 0.74 -14.99
C GLU A 69 0.66 1.54 -15.64
N GLU A 70 0.35 2.28 -16.72
CA GLU A 70 1.27 3.18 -17.42
C GLU A 70 1.79 4.27 -16.48
N THR A 71 0.89 5.00 -15.80
CA THR A 71 1.29 6.07 -14.87
C THR A 71 2.14 5.54 -13.72
N LEU A 72 1.81 4.37 -13.18
CA LEU A 72 2.61 3.72 -12.15
C LEU A 72 4.00 3.34 -12.65
N ALA A 73 4.09 2.66 -13.80
CA ALA A 73 5.35 2.21 -14.38
C ALA A 73 6.29 3.39 -14.71
N GLU A 74 5.75 4.47 -15.27
CA GLU A 74 6.53 5.67 -15.65
C GLU A 74 6.96 6.53 -14.46
N SER A 75 6.29 6.41 -13.31
CA SER A 75 6.56 7.26 -12.14
C SER A 75 7.96 7.06 -11.54
N GLY A 76 8.54 5.87 -11.68
CA GLY A 76 9.76 5.46 -10.99
C GLY A 76 9.55 5.05 -9.52
N VAL A 77 8.30 5.08 -9.01
CA VAL A 77 7.95 4.61 -7.66
C VAL A 77 8.13 3.09 -7.50
N PRO A 78 7.74 2.24 -8.48
CA PRO A 78 7.85 0.79 -8.33
C PRO A 78 9.27 0.26 -8.05
N GLN A 79 10.30 1.01 -8.42
CA GLN A 79 11.71 0.68 -8.19
C GLN A 79 12.21 1.12 -6.82
N LEU A 80 11.48 1.99 -6.12
CA LEU A 80 11.89 2.61 -4.87
C LEU A 80 11.14 2.08 -3.65
N VAL A 81 9.95 1.49 -3.82
CA VAL A 81 9.10 1.08 -2.69
C VAL A 81 8.47 -0.28 -2.91
N GLN A 82 8.05 -0.93 -1.82
CA GLN A 82 7.20 -2.12 -1.85
C GLN A 82 5.80 -1.75 -1.31
N PRO A 83 4.70 -2.07 -2.03
CA PRO A 83 3.36 -1.79 -1.54
C PRO A 83 2.94 -2.81 -0.49
N MET A 84 2.29 -2.34 0.56
CA MET A 84 1.60 -3.13 1.57
C MET A 84 0.10 -3.09 1.32
N ILE A 85 -0.44 -4.21 0.86
CA ILE A 85 -1.85 -4.38 0.52
C ILE A 85 -2.66 -4.64 1.77
N TRP A 86 -3.65 -3.79 2.06
CA TRP A 86 -4.49 -3.93 3.23
C TRP A 86 -5.98 -4.08 2.89
N ASP A 87 -6.64 -4.99 3.61
CA ASP A 87 -8.08 -5.19 3.56
C ASP A 87 -8.49 -5.94 4.81
N TYR A 88 -9.43 -5.38 5.56
CA TYR A 88 -9.83 -5.89 6.86
C TYR A 88 -11.19 -6.57 6.84
N ALA A 89 -11.81 -6.76 5.67
CA ALA A 89 -13.06 -7.50 5.55
C ALA A 89 -12.85 -8.99 5.90
N ALA A 90 -13.81 -9.57 6.62
CA ALA A 90 -13.79 -11.01 6.94
C ALA A 90 -14.00 -11.88 5.69
N ASP A 91 -14.66 -11.33 4.68
CA ASP A 91 -14.99 -11.90 3.39
C ASP A 91 -14.27 -11.18 2.23
N LEU A 92 -13.03 -10.74 2.45
CA LEU A 92 -12.25 -10.04 1.42
C LEU A 92 -12.23 -10.80 0.08
N ASP A 93 -12.29 -10.04 -1.01
CA ASP A 93 -12.29 -10.57 -2.37
C ASP A 93 -10.91 -11.12 -2.76
N VAL A 94 -10.74 -12.43 -2.61
CA VAL A 94 -9.48 -13.14 -2.88
C VAL A 94 -9.05 -12.98 -4.34
N GLU A 95 -9.98 -13.12 -5.29
CA GLU A 95 -9.68 -13.04 -6.72
C GLU A 95 -9.26 -11.62 -7.10
N GLY A 96 -9.98 -10.62 -6.61
CA GLY A 96 -9.63 -9.21 -6.81
C GLY A 96 -8.24 -8.87 -6.25
N LYS A 97 -7.84 -9.41 -5.09
CA LYS A 97 -6.47 -9.20 -4.57
C LYS A 97 -5.41 -9.86 -5.43
N VAL A 98 -5.64 -11.07 -5.96
CA VAL A 98 -4.70 -11.72 -6.89
C VAL A 98 -4.52 -10.89 -8.15
N HIS A 99 -5.60 -10.36 -8.73
CA HIS A 99 -5.52 -9.46 -9.89
C HIS A 99 -4.77 -8.16 -9.57
N LEU A 100 -4.96 -7.60 -8.37
CA LEU A 100 -4.24 -6.42 -7.90
C LEU A 100 -2.73 -6.67 -7.77
N ILE A 101 -2.35 -7.85 -7.27
CA ILE A 101 -0.94 -8.26 -7.17
C ILE A 101 -0.32 -8.37 -8.57
N GLU A 102 -1.03 -8.98 -9.53
CA GLU A 102 -0.56 -9.06 -10.91
C GLU A 102 -0.42 -7.68 -11.58
N LYS A 103 -1.34 -6.75 -11.30
CA LYS A 103 -1.19 -5.34 -11.72
C LYS A 103 0.12 -4.76 -11.18
N TYR A 104 0.40 -4.90 -9.89
CA TYR A 104 1.65 -4.37 -9.31
C TYR A 104 2.90 -5.03 -9.89
N ARG A 105 2.87 -6.34 -10.15
CA ARG A 105 3.96 -7.02 -10.87
C ARG A 105 4.20 -6.41 -12.25
N ARG A 106 3.14 -6.20 -13.04
CA ARG A 106 3.23 -5.59 -14.38
C ARG A 106 3.78 -4.16 -14.34
N CYS A 107 3.45 -3.40 -13.30
CA CYS A 107 3.99 -2.05 -13.08
C CYS A 107 5.47 -2.04 -12.65
N GLY A 108 6.05 -3.19 -12.31
CA GLY A 108 7.46 -3.30 -11.94
C GLY A 108 7.75 -3.26 -10.43
N PHE A 109 6.74 -3.42 -9.57
CA PHE A 109 6.98 -3.58 -8.13
C PHE A 109 7.67 -4.93 -7.87
N SER A 110 8.78 -4.91 -7.14
CA SER A 110 9.61 -6.11 -6.93
C SER A 110 8.96 -7.15 -6.03
N LYS A 111 8.27 -6.69 -4.98
CA LYS A 111 7.60 -7.50 -3.96
C LYS A 111 6.38 -6.75 -3.44
N VAL A 112 5.47 -7.48 -2.81
CA VAL A 112 4.35 -6.92 -2.06
C VAL A 112 4.34 -7.43 -0.63
N TRP A 113 3.77 -6.63 0.27
CA TRP A 113 3.44 -7.03 1.63
C TRP A 113 1.92 -7.15 1.77
N PHE A 114 1.46 -7.99 2.69
CA PHE A 114 0.06 -8.03 3.08
C PHE A 114 -0.11 -7.43 4.47
N ALA A 115 -1.27 -6.86 4.73
CA ALA A 115 -1.69 -6.42 6.04
C ALA A 115 -3.09 -6.92 6.35
N SER A 116 -3.15 -7.70 7.43
CA SER A 116 -4.40 -8.08 8.09
C SER A 116 -4.51 -7.37 9.43
N ALA A 117 -5.60 -7.53 10.16
CA ALA A 117 -5.78 -6.93 11.47
C ALA A 117 -6.12 -7.98 12.54
N PHE A 118 -5.48 -7.92 13.71
CA PHE A 118 -5.82 -8.74 14.87
C PHE A 118 -6.71 -8.01 15.90
N LYS A 119 -6.77 -6.67 15.82
CA LYS A 119 -7.69 -5.81 16.56
C LYS A 119 -7.95 -4.52 15.78
N GLY A 120 -9.00 -3.77 16.16
CA GLY A 120 -9.42 -2.55 15.46
C GLY A 120 -10.08 -2.88 14.12
N ALA A 121 -10.16 -1.92 13.19
CA ALA A 121 -10.67 -2.11 11.82
C ALA A 121 -12.10 -2.70 11.66
N THR A 122 -12.87 -2.81 12.75
CA THR A 122 -14.27 -3.28 12.74
C THR A 122 -15.26 -2.21 13.20
N GLY A 123 -14.85 -0.94 13.13
CA GLY A 123 -15.65 0.22 13.54
C GLY A 123 -14.93 1.13 14.52
N VAL A 124 -15.23 2.43 14.46
CA VAL A 124 -14.54 3.48 15.23
C VAL A 124 -14.82 3.43 16.74
N ASN A 125 -15.98 2.92 17.14
CA ASN A 125 -16.40 2.88 18.56
C ASN A 125 -16.35 1.45 19.14
N GLN A 126 -15.65 0.53 18.48
CA GLN A 126 -15.62 -0.87 18.88
C GLN A 126 -14.76 -1.05 20.14
N SER A 127 -15.40 -1.39 21.26
CA SER A 127 -14.71 -1.59 22.55
C SER A 127 -14.15 -3.01 22.75
N LEU A 128 -14.64 -4.00 21.99
CA LEU A 128 -14.24 -5.40 22.09
C LEU A 128 -13.79 -5.94 20.74
N THR A 129 -12.68 -6.67 20.73
CA THR A 129 -12.15 -7.34 19.54
C THR A 129 -13.10 -8.44 19.06
N LEU A 130 -13.51 -8.35 17.80
CA LEU A 130 -14.31 -9.38 17.15
C LEU A 130 -13.38 -10.49 16.63
N ILE A 131 -12.99 -11.42 17.52
CA ILE A 131 -11.99 -12.47 17.22
C ILE A 131 -12.35 -13.26 15.96
N GLY A 132 -13.63 -13.65 15.81
CA GLY A 132 -14.10 -14.39 14.64
C GLY A 132 -13.89 -13.64 13.32
N HIS A 133 -14.12 -12.32 13.31
CA HIS A 133 -13.90 -11.47 12.14
C HIS A 133 -12.43 -11.47 11.72
N HIS A 134 -11.53 -11.22 12.68
CA HIS A 134 -10.09 -11.17 12.42
C HIS A 134 -9.52 -12.52 11.97
N LEU A 135 -9.98 -13.60 12.60
CA LEU A 135 -9.61 -14.96 12.17
C LEU A 135 -10.01 -15.22 10.71
N GLN A 136 -11.24 -14.85 10.32
CA GLN A 136 -11.67 -15.00 8.93
C GLN A 136 -10.83 -14.15 7.98
N ASN A 137 -10.55 -12.89 8.32
CA ASN A 137 -9.67 -12.03 7.54
C ASN A 137 -8.27 -12.66 7.34
N HIS A 138 -7.66 -13.19 8.39
CA HIS A 138 -6.37 -13.90 8.29
C HIS A 138 -6.45 -15.11 7.35
N LEU A 139 -7.52 -15.92 7.45
CA LEU A 139 -7.71 -17.09 6.58
C LEU A 139 -7.87 -16.70 5.11
N GLN A 140 -8.56 -15.58 4.81
CA GLN A 140 -8.65 -15.10 3.43
C GLN A 140 -7.31 -14.60 2.90
N TRP A 141 -6.52 -13.89 3.71
CA TRP A 141 -5.17 -13.47 3.32
C TRP A 141 -4.25 -14.66 3.02
N LEU A 142 -4.37 -15.76 3.78
CA LEU A 142 -3.67 -17.01 3.47
C LEU A 142 -4.10 -17.61 2.13
N ARG A 143 -5.40 -17.51 1.77
CA ARG A 143 -5.90 -17.92 0.45
C ARG A 143 -5.30 -17.05 -0.66
N VAL A 144 -5.27 -15.73 -0.49
CA VAL A 144 -4.60 -14.81 -1.42
C VAL A 144 -3.13 -15.20 -1.61
N ALA A 145 -2.40 -15.44 -0.52
CA ALA A 145 -1.00 -15.88 -0.57
C ALA A 145 -0.83 -17.20 -1.33
N SER A 146 -1.70 -18.18 -1.11
CA SER A 146 -1.64 -19.48 -1.78
C SER A 146 -1.98 -19.42 -3.28
N SER A 147 -2.79 -18.44 -3.68
CA SER A 147 -3.21 -18.22 -5.07
C SER A 147 -2.32 -17.22 -5.82
N SER A 148 -1.39 -16.56 -5.12
CA SER A 148 -0.43 -15.63 -5.71
C SER A 148 0.89 -16.34 -5.99
N PRO A 149 1.68 -15.89 -6.97
CA PRO A 149 3.01 -16.47 -7.19
C PRO A 149 3.90 -16.37 -5.95
N ALA A 150 4.57 -17.47 -5.59
CA ALA A 150 5.33 -17.59 -4.34
C ALA A 150 6.50 -16.60 -4.23
N ASP A 151 7.00 -16.09 -5.36
CA ASP A 151 8.12 -15.15 -5.41
C ASP A 151 7.69 -13.69 -5.14
N VAL A 152 6.38 -13.38 -5.12
CA VAL A 152 5.93 -11.98 -5.04
C VAL A 152 5.76 -11.48 -3.60
N LEU A 153 5.41 -12.37 -2.67
CA LEU A 153 5.10 -12.01 -1.30
C LEU A 153 6.37 -11.89 -0.46
N GLN A 154 6.57 -10.72 0.16
CA GLN A 154 7.66 -10.51 1.11
C GLN A 154 7.27 -10.93 2.53
N GLY A 155 6.03 -10.70 2.92
CA GLY A 155 5.53 -11.05 4.24
C GLY A 155 4.14 -10.51 4.54
N ILE A 156 3.63 -10.83 5.72
CA ILE A 156 2.35 -10.34 6.24
C ILE A 156 2.55 -9.63 7.58
N ALA A 157 1.97 -8.43 7.71
CA ALA A 157 1.85 -7.71 8.96
C ALA A 157 0.48 -7.95 9.60
N LEU A 158 0.47 -8.18 10.92
CA LEU A 158 -0.75 -8.22 11.73
C LEU A 158 -0.92 -6.86 12.41
N THR A 159 -1.79 -6.02 11.86
CA THR A 159 -2.04 -4.66 12.36
C THR A 159 -2.98 -4.68 13.57
N GLY A 160 -2.79 -3.72 14.47
CA GLY A 160 -3.59 -3.57 15.67
C GLY A 160 -4.08 -2.14 15.83
N TRP A 161 -5.01 -1.74 14.96
CA TRP A 161 -5.52 -0.36 14.92
C TRP A 161 -6.24 0.02 16.21
N GLN A 162 -6.14 1.30 16.56
CA GLN A 162 -6.85 1.91 17.66
C GLN A 162 -7.16 3.36 17.26
N ARG A 163 -8.44 3.71 17.22
CA ARG A 163 -8.94 5.06 16.96
C ARG A 163 -9.76 5.49 18.18
#